data_AF-A0A645CW73-F1
#
_entry.id   AF-A0A645CW73-F1
#
_cell.length_a   1.000
_cell.length_b   1.000
_cell.length_c   1.000
_cell.angle_alpha   90.00
_cell.angle_beta   90.00
_cell.angle_gamma   90.00
#
_symmetry.space_group_name_H-M   'P 1'
#
loop_
_entity.id
_entity.type
_entity.pdbx_description
1 polymer ?
#
loop_
_entity_poly.entity_id
_entity_poly.type
_entity_poly.pdbx_seq_one_letter_code
_entity_poly.pdbx_strand_id
1 'polypeptide(L)'
;MYGDSMEKSIGKQNIKKSNLIDNILDNLKNIKKNKTKIKLYILLVIVAILFLIALFGQYIVPHDPYAQDLSNALSPPSKEFIFGTDRYGRCLFSRVVVGSKTTMFSALGLWQL
;
A
#
# COMPACT_ATOMS: atom_id res chain seq x y z
N MET A 1 8.52 59.88 31.27
CA MET A 1 8.83 58.67 32.06
C MET A 1 7.78 57.56 31.94
N TYR A 2 6.48 57.86 31.86
CA TYR A 2 5.41 56.85 31.76
C TYR A 2 5.31 56.14 30.38
N GLY A 3 5.52 56.86 29.28
CA GLY A 3 5.37 56.31 27.91
C GLY A 3 6.34 55.17 27.57
N ASP A 4 7.59 55.28 27.99
CA ASP A 4 8.65 54.29 27.72
C ASP A 4 8.39 52.93 28.43
N SER A 5 7.72 52.97 29.59
CA SER A 5 7.29 51.74 30.29
C SER A 5 6.10 51.05 29.61
N MET A 6 5.23 51.82 28.97
CA MET A 6 4.09 51.27 28.20
C MET A 6 4.56 50.64 26.88
N GLU A 7 5.55 51.23 26.21
CA GLU A 7 6.11 50.69 24.96
C GLU A 7 6.82 49.34 25.18
N LYS A 8 7.60 49.21 26.26
CA LYS A 8 8.26 47.96 26.64
C LYS A 8 7.29 46.82 26.96
N SER A 9 6.14 47.12 27.56
CA SER A 9 5.16 46.10 27.93
C SER A 9 4.38 45.60 26.70
N ILE A 10 4.06 46.48 25.75
CA ILE A 10 3.49 46.14 24.45
C ILE A 10 4.46 45.25 23.65
N GLY A 11 5.75 45.60 23.61
CA GLY A 11 6.78 44.80 22.94
C GLY A 11 6.89 43.37 23.49
N LYS A 12 6.90 43.21 24.81
CA LYS A 12 6.94 41.86 25.45
C LYS A 12 5.69 41.03 25.14
N GLN A 13 4.50 41.64 25.10
CA GLN A 13 3.27 40.90 24.74
C GLN A 13 3.28 40.45 23.28
N ASN A 14 3.73 41.32 22.36
CA ASN A 14 3.83 40.97 20.94
C ASN A 14 4.84 39.83 20.69
N ILE A 15 6.01 39.87 21.34
CA ILE A 15 7.02 38.81 21.24
C ILE A 15 6.46 37.47 21.76
N LYS A 16 5.77 37.47 22.91
CA LYS A 16 5.17 36.24 23.47
C LYS A 16 4.06 35.69 22.56
N LYS A 17 3.28 36.55 21.94
CA LYS A 17 2.20 36.18 21.01
C LYS A 17 2.74 35.60 19.70
N SER A 18 3.80 36.17 19.13
CA SER A 18 4.49 35.60 17.95
C SER A 18 5.01 34.20 18.24
N ASN A 19 5.80 34.02 19.32
CA ASN A 19 6.34 32.72 19.70
C ASN A 19 5.22 31.66 19.93
N LEU A 20 4.05 32.08 20.42
CA LEU A 20 2.89 31.18 20.57
C LEU A 20 2.33 30.74 19.21
N ILE A 21 2.15 31.69 18.28
CA ILE A 21 1.65 31.40 16.93
C ILE A 21 2.63 30.48 16.18
N ASP A 22 3.93 30.76 16.25
CA ASP A 22 4.96 29.97 15.58
C ASP A 22 4.97 28.51 16.08
N ASN A 23 4.89 28.32 17.41
CA ASN A 23 4.78 26.97 18.01
C ASN A 23 3.50 26.22 17.58
N ILE A 24 2.37 26.90 17.43
CA ILE A 24 1.11 26.28 16.97
C ILE A 24 1.22 25.89 15.50
N LEU A 25 1.76 26.76 14.66
CA LEU A 25 1.95 26.49 13.22
C LEU A 25 2.90 25.30 13.01
N ASP A 26 3.99 25.23 13.78
CA ASP A 26 4.93 24.11 13.73
C ASP A 26 4.28 22.79 14.18
N ASN A 27 3.47 22.80 15.25
CA ASN A 27 2.72 21.63 15.67
C ASN A 27 1.68 21.17 14.63
N LEU A 28 0.95 22.10 14.00
CA LEU A 28 0.01 21.76 12.93
C LEU A 28 0.71 21.14 11.70
N LYS A 29 1.89 21.67 11.34
CA LYS A 29 2.72 21.14 10.25
C LYS A 29 3.22 19.73 10.56
N ASN A 30 3.65 19.48 11.81
CA ASN A 30 4.08 18.15 12.26
C ASN A 30 2.93 17.12 12.29
N ILE A 31 1.72 17.51 12.70
CA ILE A 31 0.54 16.64 12.68
C ILE A 31 0.18 16.21 11.25
N LYS A 32 0.24 17.14 10.28
CA LYS A 32 -0.04 16.83 8.87
C LYS A 32 1.03 15.92 8.25
N LYS A 33 2.29 16.11 8.62
CA LYS A 33 3.44 15.30 8.17
C LYS A 33 3.35 13.83 8.63
N ASN A 34 2.86 13.58 9.83
CA ASN A 34 2.72 12.21 10.36
C ASN A 34 1.64 11.39 9.63
N LYS A 35 0.55 12.02 9.18
CA LYS A 35 -0.50 11.32 8.40
C LYS A 35 0.01 10.81 7.05
N THR A 36 0.90 11.55 6.38
CA THR A 36 1.50 11.11 5.11
C THR A 36 2.41 9.90 5.31
N LYS A 37 3.21 9.90 6.38
CA LYS A 37 4.09 8.76 6.71
C LYS A 37 3.29 7.49 6.99
N ILE A 38 2.19 7.58 7.75
CA ILE A 38 1.31 6.42 8.04
C ILE A 38 0.73 5.84 6.75
N LYS A 39 0.23 6.69 5.83
CA LYS A 39 -0.27 6.23 4.52
C LYS A 39 0.81 5.50 3.72
N LEU A 40 2.04 5.99 3.73
CA LEU A 40 3.17 5.34 3.06
C LEU A 40 3.50 3.98 3.68
N TYR A 41 3.54 3.87 5.02
CA TYR A 41 3.75 2.58 5.68
C TYR A 41 2.64 1.57 5.38
N ILE A 42 1.38 1.99 5.37
CA ILE A 42 0.25 1.12 5.00
C ILE A 42 0.44 0.59 3.57
N LEU A 43 0.78 1.48 2.63
CA LEU A 43 0.97 1.10 1.23
C LEU A 43 2.17 0.16 1.04
N LEU A 44 3.27 0.43 1.75
CA LEU A 44 4.46 -0.43 1.77
C LEU A 44 4.13 -1.84 2.29
N VAL A 45 3.36 -1.94 3.38
CA VAL A 45 2.95 -3.23 3.95
C VAL A 45 2.08 -4.02 2.97
N ILE A 46 1.11 -3.37 2.32
CA ILE A 46 0.26 -4.03 1.30
C ILE A 46 1.11 -4.55 0.15
N VAL A 47 2.04 -3.74 -0.38
CA VAL A 47 2.95 -4.15 -1.45
C VAL A 47 3.82 -5.31 -1.02
N ALA A 48 4.37 -5.26 0.20
CA ALA A 48 5.18 -6.35 0.74
C ALA A 48 4.38 -7.67 0.82
N ILE A 49 3.14 -7.63 1.30
CA ILE A 49 2.27 -8.81 1.36
C ILE A 49 2.01 -9.38 -0.04
N LEU A 50 1.69 -8.53 -1.03
CA LEU A 50 1.51 -8.97 -2.41
C LEU A 50 2.80 -9.60 -2.98
N PHE A 51 3.95 -9.05 -2.62
CA PHE A 51 5.26 -9.57 -3.02
C PHE A 51 5.52 -10.97 -2.44
N LEU A 52 5.21 -11.16 -1.16
CA LEU A 52 5.27 -12.46 -0.49
C LEU A 52 4.33 -13.47 -1.16
N ILE A 53 3.09 -13.08 -1.45
CA ILE A 53 2.12 -13.95 -2.15
C ILE A 53 2.62 -14.32 -3.55
N ALA A 54 3.23 -13.41 -4.28
CA ALA A 54 3.74 -13.72 -5.62
C ALA A 54 5.01 -14.60 -5.61
N LEU A 55 5.88 -14.45 -4.60
CA LEU A 55 7.06 -15.31 -4.40
C LEU A 55 6.69 -16.73 -3.96
N PHE A 56 5.84 -16.83 -2.94
CA PHE A 56 5.41 -18.11 -2.36
C PHE A 56 4.16 -18.68 -3.03
N GLY A 57 3.56 -17.95 -3.97
CA GLY A 57 2.31 -18.32 -4.63
C GLY A 57 2.39 -19.67 -5.33
N GLN A 58 3.54 -20.02 -5.90
CA GLN A 58 3.78 -21.34 -6.49
C GLN A 58 3.59 -22.51 -5.51
N TYR A 59 3.77 -22.30 -4.20
CA TYR A 59 3.51 -23.30 -3.16
C TYR A 59 2.05 -23.30 -2.68
N ILE A 60 1.30 -22.23 -2.97
CA ILE A 60 -0.12 -22.06 -2.61
C ILE A 60 -1.02 -22.54 -3.74
N VAL A 61 -0.50 -22.62 -4.96
CA VAL A 61 -1.21 -23.09 -6.16
C VAL A 61 -1.59 -24.57 -5.99
N PRO A 62 -2.90 -24.90 -5.89
CA PRO A 62 -3.35 -26.27 -5.65
C PRO A 62 -3.35 -27.13 -6.92
N HIS A 63 -3.48 -26.49 -8.09
CA HIS A 63 -3.60 -27.16 -9.39
C HIS A 63 -2.66 -26.54 -10.41
N ASP A 64 -2.10 -27.37 -11.31
CA ASP A 64 -1.26 -26.91 -12.41
C ASP A 64 -2.04 -25.87 -13.28
N PRO A 65 -1.54 -24.62 -13.42
CA PRO A 65 -2.20 -23.58 -14.19
C PRO A 65 -2.25 -23.85 -15.71
N TYR A 66 -1.43 -24.79 -16.20
CA TYR A 66 -1.34 -25.14 -17.61
C TYR A 66 -2.03 -26.48 -17.94
N ALA A 67 -2.33 -27.30 -16.93
CA ALA A 67 -3.07 -28.54 -17.13
C ALA A 67 -4.48 -28.24 -17.67
N GLN A 68 -4.78 -28.80 -18.85
CA GLN A 68 -6.05 -28.65 -19.52
C GLN A 68 -6.93 -29.85 -19.22
N ASP A 69 -8.18 -29.58 -18.82
CA ASP A 69 -9.17 -30.62 -18.57
C ASP A 69 -10.53 -30.19 -19.12
N LEU A 70 -10.79 -30.51 -20.39
CA LEU A 70 -12.04 -30.12 -21.05
C LEU A 70 -13.29 -30.72 -20.37
N SER A 71 -13.16 -31.80 -19.61
CA SER A 71 -14.29 -32.38 -18.88
C SER A 71 -14.80 -31.46 -17.78
N ASN A 72 -13.93 -30.63 -17.23
CA ASN A 72 -14.21 -29.62 -16.22
C ASN A 72 -14.16 -28.20 -16.78
N ALA A 73 -14.48 -27.98 -18.07
CA ALA A 73 -14.53 -26.63 -18.64
C ALA A 73 -15.77 -25.85 -18.17
N LEU A 74 -15.62 -24.54 -17.91
CA LEU A 74 -16.68 -23.66 -17.39
C LEU A 74 -17.31 -24.14 -16.07
N SER A 75 -16.58 -24.90 -15.27
CA SER A 75 -17.08 -25.34 -13.98
C SER A 75 -17.20 -24.14 -13.02
N PRO A 76 -18.32 -24.03 -12.29
CA PRO A 76 -18.53 -22.99 -11.29
C PRO A 76 -17.53 -23.12 -10.13
N PRO A 77 -17.34 -22.07 -9.32
CA PRO A 77 -16.44 -22.11 -8.16
C PRO A 77 -16.82 -23.22 -7.19
N SER A 78 -15.84 -24.06 -6.83
CA SER A 78 -15.98 -25.20 -5.92
C SER A 78 -14.83 -25.22 -4.90
N LYS A 79 -14.88 -26.14 -3.93
CA LYS A 79 -13.78 -26.32 -2.96
C LYS A 79 -12.46 -26.72 -3.62
N GLU A 80 -12.56 -27.39 -4.77
CA GLU A 80 -11.41 -27.83 -5.58
C GLU A 80 -10.95 -26.69 -6.50
N PHE A 81 -11.90 -25.99 -7.14
CA PHE A 81 -11.64 -24.82 -7.98
C PHE A 81 -12.19 -23.56 -7.32
N ILE A 82 -11.41 -22.93 -6.43
CA ILE A 82 -11.84 -21.75 -5.64
C ILE A 82 -12.48 -20.66 -6.51
N PHE A 83 -11.94 -20.43 -7.71
CA PHE A 83 -12.46 -19.44 -8.68
C PHE A 83 -13.11 -20.08 -9.92
N GLY A 84 -13.31 -21.40 -9.92
CA GLY A 84 -13.78 -22.14 -11.08
C GLY A 84 -12.70 -22.35 -12.14
N THR A 85 -13.14 -22.81 -13.31
CA THR A 85 -12.27 -23.15 -14.44
C THR A 85 -12.56 -22.30 -15.68
N ASP A 86 -11.54 -22.14 -16.50
CA ASP A 86 -11.64 -21.45 -17.80
C ASP A 86 -12.29 -22.34 -18.88
N ARG A 87 -12.47 -21.82 -20.10
CA ARG A 87 -12.94 -22.52 -21.31
C ARG A 87 -12.14 -23.78 -21.68
N TYR A 88 -10.95 -23.91 -21.12
CA TYR A 88 -10.05 -25.03 -21.32
C TYR A 88 -9.92 -25.93 -20.06
N GLY A 89 -10.77 -25.73 -19.05
CA GLY A 89 -10.73 -26.50 -17.80
C GLY A 89 -9.61 -26.16 -16.84
N ARG A 90 -8.84 -25.10 -17.12
CA ARG A 90 -7.70 -24.69 -16.29
C ARG A 90 -8.17 -23.97 -15.04
N CYS A 91 -7.52 -24.21 -13.90
CA CYS A 91 -7.83 -23.55 -12.64
C CYS A 91 -7.56 -22.03 -12.71
N LEU A 92 -8.61 -21.22 -12.55
CA LEU A 92 -8.51 -19.76 -12.68
C LEU A 92 -7.67 -19.13 -11.56
N PHE A 93 -7.80 -19.65 -10.32
CA PHE A 93 -7.01 -19.21 -9.17
C PHE A 93 -5.51 -19.38 -9.42
N SER A 94 -5.10 -20.58 -9.86
CA SER A 94 -3.69 -20.87 -10.17
C SER A 94 -3.13 -19.93 -11.23
N ARG A 95 -3.92 -19.64 -12.28
CA ARG A 95 -3.50 -18.74 -13.36
C ARG A 95 -3.33 -17.29 -12.89
N VAL A 96 -4.20 -16.81 -12.02
CA VAL A 96 -4.07 -15.46 -11.44
C VAL A 96 -2.80 -15.38 -10.59
N VAL A 97 -2.53 -16.38 -9.75
CA VAL A 97 -1.34 -16.41 -8.90
C VAL A 97 -0.06 -16.46 -9.75
N VAL A 98 0.01 -17.36 -10.73
CA VAL A 98 1.19 -17.46 -11.60
C VAL A 98 1.34 -16.24 -12.52
N GLY A 99 0.25 -15.68 -13.02
CA GLY A 99 0.25 -14.43 -13.80
C GLY A 99 0.68 -13.19 -12.99
N SER A 100 0.37 -13.17 -11.69
CA SER A 100 0.81 -12.11 -10.79
C SER A 100 2.33 -12.13 -10.61
N LYS A 101 2.94 -13.31 -10.51
CA LYS A 101 4.40 -13.50 -10.48
C LYS A 101 5.05 -12.91 -11.74
N THR A 102 4.59 -13.28 -12.93
CA THR A 102 5.14 -12.76 -14.19
C THR A 102 5.01 -11.23 -14.32
N THR A 103 3.88 -10.66 -13.87
CA THR A 103 3.66 -9.21 -13.87
C THR A 103 4.61 -8.50 -12.90
N MET A 104 4.91 -9.12 -11.77
CA MET A 104 5.81 -8.55 -10.78
C MET A 104 7.26 -8.57 -11.26
N PHE A 105 7.71 -9.68 -11.85
CA PHE A 105 9.05 -9.77 -12.46
C PHE A 105 9.21 -8.81 -13.65
N SER A 106 8.15 -8.61 -14.45
CA SER A 106 8.19 -7.64 -15.55
C SER A 106 8.20 -6.20 -15.05
N ALA A 107 7.42 -5.86 -14.01
CA ALA A 107 7.42 -4.53 -13.39
C ALA A 107 8.77 -4.18 -12.75
N LEU A 108 9.48 -5.17 -12.22
CA LEU A 108 10.85 -5.01 -11.71
C LEU A 108 11.92 -4.94 -12.82
N GLY A 109 11.54 -5.17 -14.09
CA GLY A 109 12.47 -5.21 -15.23
C GLY A 109 13.39 -6.44 -15.24
N LEU A 110 13.16 -7.41 -14.36
CA LEU A 110 13.97 -8.62 -14.23
C LEU A 110 13.61 -9.70 -15.25
N TRP A 111 12.52 -9.54 -15.99
CA TRP A 111 12.09 -10.55 -16.97
C TRP A 111 12.99 -10.63 -18.21
N GLN A 112 13.90 -9.67 -18.41
CA GLN A 112 14.83 -9.63 -19.55
C GLN A 112 16.22 -10.27 -19.28
N LEU A 113 16.49 -10.75 -18.07
CA LEU A 113 17.77 -11.36 -17.64
C LEU A 113 17.58 -12.85 -17.30
#